data_AF-A0A077Y022-F1
#
_entry.id   AF-A0A077Y022-F1
#
_cell.length_a   1.000
_cell.length_b   1.000
_cell.length_c   1.000
_cell.angle_alpha   90.00
_cell.angle_beta   90.00
_cell.angle_gamma   90.00
#
_symmetry.space_group_name_H-M   'P 1'
#
loop_
_entity.id
_entity.type
_entity.pdbx_description
1 polymer ?
#
loop_
_entity_poly.entity_id
_entity_poly.type
_entity_poly.pdbx_seq_one_letter_code
_entity_poly.pdbx_strand_id
1 'polypeptide(L)' 'MEKLLKLVEKNKLANQPVDEFSMVIDDKQIVHGVIFVVKIEKKTFKLFIPEPHYKAVIDGDAKPLIKNILKHPEVMLFA' A
#
# COMPACT_ATOMS: atom_id res chain seq x y z
N MET A 1 7.47 -2.94 10.26
CA MET A 1 6.01 -2.71 10.16
C MET A 1 5.37 -2.09 11.40
N GLU A 2 5.66 -2.56 12.63
CA GLU A 2 5.03 -2.03 13.86
C GLU A 2 5.12 -0.50 14.05
N LYS A 3 6.26 0.12 13.71
CA LYS A 3 6.42 1.58 13.80
C LYS A 3 5.46 2.33 12.87
N LEU A 4 5.18 1.78 11.69
CA LEU A 4 4.26 2.38 10.72
C LEU A 4 2.82 2.29 11.21
N LEU A 5 2.42 1.13 11.76
CA LEU A 5 1.10 0.93 12.36
C LEU A 5 0.83 1.96 13.46
N LYS A 6 1.78 2.13 14.40
CA LYS A 6 1.67 3.15 15.47
C LYS A 6 1.56 4.57 14.92
N LEU A 7 2.27 4.90 13.85
CA LEU A 7 2.19 6.22 13.21
C LEU A 7 0.83 6.45 12.53
N VAL A 8 0.29 5.43 11.88
CA VAL A 8 -1.01 5.48 11.20
C VAL A 8 -2.14 5.62 12.21
N GLU A 9 -2.07 4.90 13.34
CA GLU A 9 -3.03 5.04 14.44
C GLU A 9 -2.95 6.41 15.11
N LYS A 10 -1.73 6.87 15.45
CA LYS A 10 -1.50 8.18 16.08
C LYS A 10 -2.03 9.33 15.22
N ASN A 11 -1.84 9.26 13.90
CA ASN A 11 -2.27 10.29 12.96
C ASN A 11 -3.70 10.05 12.43
N LYS A 12 -4.43 9.04 12.91
CA LYS A 12 -5.78 8.67 12.46
C LYS A 12 -5.91 8.46 10.94
N LEU A 13 -4.82 8.02 10.29
CA LEU A 13 -4.74 7.85 8.84
C LEU A 13 -5.30 6.51 8.35
N ALA A 14 -5.68 5.60 9.26
CA ALA A 14 -6.15 4.26 8.94
C ALA A 14 -7.29 4.24 7.90
N ASN A 15 -8.21 5.21 7.98
CA ASN A 15 -9.35 5.33 7.08
C ASN A 15 -9.10 6.27 5.89
N GLN A 16 -7.88 6.78 5.71
CA GLN A 16 -7.58 7.58 4.53
C GLN A 16 -7.33 6.68 3.32
N PRO A 17 -7.84 7.05 2.15
CA PRO A 17 -7.49 6.39 0.90
C PRO A 17 -6.03 6.66 0.54
N VAL A 18 -5.40 5.72 -0.14
CA VAL A 18 -4.12 5.95 -0.81
C VAL A 18 -4.40 6.52 -2.20
N ASP A 19 -3.94 7.74 -2.42
CA ASP A 19 -4.11 8.44 -3.69
C ASP A 19 -3.03 8.07 -4.73
N GLU A 20 -1.86 7.61 -4.27
CA GLU A 20 -0.69 7.40 -5.11
C GLU A 20 -0.26 5.93 -5.04
N PHE A 21 -0.50 5.19 -6.13
CA PHE A 21 0.00 3.83 -6.30
C PHE A 21 0.48 3.58 -7.73
N SER A 22 1.37 2.62 -7.91
CA SER A 22 1.96 2.27 -9.21
C SER A 22 2.12 0.77 -9.36
N MET A 23 1.73 0.25 -10.53
CA MET A 23 1.95 -1.16 -10.87
C MET A 23 3.43 -1.40 -11.17
N VAL A 24 3.96 -2.49 -10.65
CA VAL A 24 5.31 -2.98 -10.97
C VAL A 24 5.16 -3.96 -12.12
N ILE A 25 5.65 -3.56 -13.29
CA ILE A 25 5.56 -4.33 -14.54
C ILE A 25 6.98 -4.54 -15.05
N ASP A 26 7.31 -5.76 -15.49
CA ASP A 26 8.61 -6.05 -16.10
C ASP A 26 8.65 -5.79 -17.61
N ASP A 27 9.82 -5.98 -18.23
CA ASP A 27 10.04 -5.81 -19.67
C ASP A 27 9.19 -6.76 -20.54
N LYS A 28 8.67 -7.84 -19.96
CA LYS A 28 7.78 -8.81 -20.62
C LYS A 28 6.30 -8.48 -20.41
N GLN A 29 5.99 -7.32 -19.85
CA GLN A 29 4.64 -6.87 -19.49
C GLN A 29 3.94 -7.74 -18.41
N ILE A 30 4.72 -8.46 -17.59
CA ILE A 30 4.18 -9.23 -16.48
C ILE A 30 4.05 -8.32 -15.26
N VAL A 31 2.86 -8.30 -14.64
CA VAL A 31 2.59 -7.51 -13.44
C VAL A 31 3.10 -8.27 -12.22
N HIS A 32 4.10 -7.74 -11.53
CA HIS A 32 4.67 -8.33 -10.32
C HIS A 32 3.95 -7.88 -9.05
N GLY A 33 3.21 -6.77 -9.10
CA GLY A 33 2.47 -6.25 -7.95
C GLY A 33 2.18 -4.75 -8.05
N VAL A 34 1.86 -4.14 -6.91
CA VAL A 34 1.57 -2.70 -6.78
C VAL A 34 2.35 -2.11 -5.62
N ILE A 35 2.94 -0.93 -5.84
CA ILE A 35 3.53 -0.08 -4.80
C ILE A 35 2.54 1.02 -4.44
N PHE A 36 2.18 1.11 -3.17
CA PHE A 36 1.37 2.16 -2.55
C PHE A 36 2.27 3.15 -1.83
N VAL A 37 2.05 4.45 -2.05
CA VAL A 37 2.82 5.51 -1.40
C VAL A 37 1.99 6.13 -0.29
N VAL A 38 2.41 5.93 0.95
CA VAL A 38 1.76 6.45 2.15
C VAL A 38 2.62 7.57 2.74
N LYS A 39 2.13 8.80 2.67
CA LYS A 39 2.80 9.99 3.23
C LYS A 39 2.23 10.26 4.62
N ILE A 40 3.08 10.21 5.64
CA ILE A 40 2.73 10.47 7.04
C ILE A 40 3.66 11.55 7.58
N GLU A 41 3.11 12.70 7.92
CA GLU A 41 3.87 13.87 8.39
C GLU A 41 4.99 14.27 7.40
N LYS A 42 6.26 14.01 7.74
CA LYS A 42 7.45 14.28 6.90
C LYS A 42 8.10 13.00 6.36
N LYS A 43 7.44 11.85 6.49
CA LYS A 43 7.96 10.55 6.07
C LYS A 43 7.09 9.98 4.97
N THR A 44 7.75 9.40 3.97
CA THR A 44 7.09 8.65 2.90
C THR A 44 7.39 7.18 3.10
N PHE A 45 6.36 6.35 3.10
CA PHE A 45 6.46 4.90 3.21
C PHE A 45 5.94 4.29 1.91
N LYS A 46 6.75 3.43 1.29
CA LYS A 46 6.34 2.67 0.10
C LYS A 46 5.95 1.28 0.55
N LEU A 47 4.74 0.86 0.25
CA LEU A 47 4.21 -0.46 0.59
C LEU A 47 4.01 -1.25 -0.68
N PHE A 48 4.62 -2.42 -0.78
CA PHE A 48 4.48 -3.29 -1.93
C PHE A 48 3.54 -4.44 -1.60
N ILE A 49 2.64 -4.78 -2.52
CA ILE A 49 1.85 -6.00 -2.48
C ILE A 49 2.08 -6.75 -3.79
N PRO A 50 2.56 -8.00 -3.76
CA PRO A 50 2.84 -8.78 -4.97
C PRO A 50 1.56 -9.23 -5.70
N GLU A 51 1.71 -9.63 -6.97
CA GLU A 51 0.72 -10.43 -7.70
C GLU A 51 0.57 -11.81 -7.02
N PRO A 52 -0.63 -12.41 -6.96
CA PRO A 52 -1.95 -11.89 -7.38
C PRO A 52 -2.66 -11.07 -6.30
N HIS A 53 -2.02 -10.89 -5.16
CA HIS A 53 -2.64 -10.41 -3.94
C HIS A 53 -3.08 -8.95 -3.99
N TYR A 54 -2.38 -8.10 -4.76
CA TYR A 54 -2.76 -6.69 -4.89
C TYR A 54 -4.18 -6.50 -5.43
N LYS A 55 -4.68 -7.45 -6.24
CA LYS A 55 -6.02 -7.40 -6.82
C LYS A 55 -7.07 -7.25 -5.73
N ALA A 56 -7.01 -8.04 -4.66
CA ALA A 56 -7.96 -7.96 -3.54
C ALA A 56 -7.97 -6.60 -2.81
N VAL A 57 -6.93 -5.77 -3.00
CA VAL A 57 -6.81 -4.45 -2.40
C VAL A 57 -7.30 -3.35 -3.32
N ILE A 58 -7.10 -3.50 -4.64
CA ILE A 58 -7.50 -2.52 -5.65
C ILE A 58 -8.77 -2.90 -6.43
N ASP A 59 -9.37 -4.07 -6.17
CA ASP A 59 -10.59 -4.53 -6.85
C ASP A 59 -11.77 -3.62 -6.46
N GLY A 60 -12.16 -2.74 -7.38
CA GLY A 60 -13.33 -1.85 -7.27
C GLY A 60 -13.04 -0.38 -7.59
N ASP A 61 -14.09 0.42 -7.68
CA ASP A 61 -14.03 1.89 -7.90
C ASP A 61 -13.53 2.68 -6.68
N ALA A 62 -13.38 2.02 -5.52
CA ALA A 62 -12.97 2.66 -4.28
C ALA A 62 -11.45 2.65 -4.13
N LYS A 63 -10.87 3.82 -3.83
CA LYS A 63 -9.44 3.93 -3.49
C LYS A 63 -9.12 3.06 -2.25
N PRO A 64 -8.03 2.28 -2.27
CA PRO A 64 -7.68 1.40 -1.17
C PRO A 64 -7.34 2.22 0.08
N LEU A 65 -7.88 1.81 1.22
CA LEU A 65 -7.58 2.46 2.50
C LEU A 65 -6.23 2.01 3.04
N ILE A 66 -5.50 2.93 3.69
CA ILE A 66 -4.20 2.63 4.32
C ILE A 66 -4.29 1.43 5.27
N LYS A 67 -5.37 1.30 6.05
CA LYS A 67 -5.56 0.15 6.95
C LYS A 67 -5.69 -1.18 6.20
N ASN A 68 -6.31 -1.19 5.01
CA ASN A 68 -6.54 -2.42 4.25
C ASN A 68 -5.20 -2.91 3.67
N ILE A 69 -4.38 -1.97 3.18
CA ILE A 69 -3.03 -2.25 2.69
C ILE A 69 -2.14 -2.77 3.83
N LEU A 70 -2.11 -2.11 4.99
CA LEU A 70 -1.25 -2.49 6.12
C LEU A 70 -1.64 -3.79 6.80
N LYS A 71 -2.91 -4.19 6.73
CA LYS A 71 -3.40 -5.46 7.26
C LYS A 71 -3.27 -6.60 6.27
N HIS A 72 -2.88 -6.32 5.02
CA HIS A 72 -2.73 -7.35 4.02
C HIS A 72 -1.53 -8.25 4.39
N PRO A 73 -1.69 -9.59 4.42
CA PRO A 73 -0.64 -10.50 4.88
C PRO A 73 0.67 -10.36 4.07
N GLU A 74 0.53 -10.19 2.76
CA GLU A 74 1.65 -10.07 1.82
C GLU A 74 2.21 -8.65 1.67
N VAL A 75 1.81 -7.69 2.51
CA VAL A 75 2.32 -6.33 2.42
C VAL A 75 3.77 -6.26 2.91
N MET A 76 4.62 -5.68 2.08
CA MET A 76 6.03 -5.47 2.40
C MET A 76 6.34 -3.98 2.45
N LEU A 77 7.11 -3.56 3.45
CA LEU A 77 7.63 -2.19 3.50
C LEU A 77 8.86 -2.12 2.60
N PHE A 78 8.77 -1.32 1.55
CA PHE A 78 9.89 -0.95 0.70
C PHE A 78 10.57 0.29 1.32
N ALA A 79 11.83 0.12 1.75
CA ALA A 79 12.65 1.16 2.35
C ALA A 79 13.41 1.95 1.28
#